data_AF-A0A820RLM1-F1
#
_entry.id   AF-A0A820RLM1-F1
#
_cell.length_a   1.000
_cell.length_b   1.000
_cell.length_c   1.000
_cell.angle_alpha   90.00
_cell.angle_beta   90.00
_cell.angle_gamma   90.00
#
_symmetry.space_group_name_H-M   'P 1'
#
loop_
_entity.id
_entity.type
_entity.pdbx_description
1 polymer ?
#
loop_
_entity_poly.entity_id
_entity_poly.type
_entity_poly.pdbx_seq_one_letter_code
_entity_poly.pdbx_strand_id
1 'polypeptide(L)'
;MNLEQLSNELLLNLFEYLQSVHLLRAFYQLNSRFNGLIITHFQNHGLDFQSIPKNDFNTICQQNLPLIADHITALRLSDDDDTPEEIDIFLSNPRAFHRFTQLKSLSLYHISSIETLKKLVKHFAHLQHLTHFDLIDCHVVFQHKTSSNLINRIWRLPKLTHCHLDFHFQYNSDFTIPNIRSKSIEHLWIENIVFDFNDLNRLFRSTPNMRHLIARIDQMPENQQFPFFIESISSLRLIVDHLTSGTINLFKNMPNLTSLTLQTGKHNMNGHRWEQFIIDYLPKLKIFRFWMLFLADTDEEVNEIIDSYRTPFWLIHHQWFIRCHWALSNDKIMVYLHTLPYTFSFYTYAIWNSNPRTKSTCSDENNYLCYNHPTKLIYSRSSLYDSLLDHICFHNIRRLEVTIPYSAQLLSILPRLDRLISLDVGSEFDIDASIALLQLNDLINKTSRLRSLTIGYWDASIIQDLPLHINISSIHRLRLDLQSYHYLKRDRCFNSEQCAILLRSSWAKQCEVLQIVVNDRSMIDDIINGMPNLKALKVVLQPGRSDDYLTTREDMITWMTSNYSRSCTENLDGTETIRFWIRG
;
A
#
# COMPACT_ATOMS: atom_id res chain seq x y z
N MET A 1 -2.47 2.29 44.62
CA MET A 1 -1.80 3.40 43.92
C MET A 1 -2.89 4.18 43.22
N ASN A 2 -3.09 5.45 43.56
CA ASN A 2 -4.15 6.26 42.94
C ASN A 2 -3.61 6.87 41.65
N LEU A 3 -4.29 6.64 40.54
CA LEU A 3 -3.88 7.15 39.22
C LEU A 3 -3.73 8.67 39.22
N GLU A 4 -4.57 9.34 40.02
CA GLU A 4 -4.59 10.78 40.24
C GLU A 4 -3.32 11.31 40.92
N GLN A 5 -2.52 10.46 41.56
CA GLN A 5 -1.27 10.86 42.19
C GLN A 5 -0.05 10.74 41.27
N LEU A 6 -0.20 10.13 40.08
CA LEU A 6 0.88 10.07 39.10
C LEU A 6 1.24 11.48 38.62
N SER A 7 2.49 11.70 38.22
CA SER A 7 2.91 12.97 37.63
C SER A 7 2.35 13.14 36.20
N ASN A 8 2.31 14.37 35.71
CA ASN A 8 1.81 14.65 34.36
C ASN A 8 2.68 13.98 33.29
N GLU A 9 4.00 13.94 33.49
CA GLU A 9 4.97 13.32 32.60
C GLU A 9 4.73 11.81 32.51
N LEU A 10 4.50 11.15 33.64
CA LEU A 10 4.19 9.72 33.66
C LEU A 10 2.87 9.41 32.94
N LEU A 11 1.85 10.24 33.13
CA LEU A 11 0.57 10.08 32.44
C LEU A 11 0.72 10.30 30.92
N LEU A 12 1.46 11.32 30.49
CA LEU A 12 1.72 11.55 29.06
C LEU A 12 2.51 10.40 28.43
N ASN A 13 3.52 9.86 29.13
CA ASN A 13 4.24 8.67 28.69
C ASN A 13 3.31 7.45 28.59
N LEU A 14 2.36 7.28 29.51
CA LEU A 14 1.37 6.21 29.42
C LEU A 14 0.44 6.40 28.22
N PHE A 15 0.08 7.64 27.90
CA PHE A 15 -0.79 7.96 26.76
C PHE A 15 -0.16 7.60 25.41
N GLU A 16 1.18 7.62 25.30
CA GLU A 16 1.88 7.19 24.08
C GLU A 16 1.63 5.71 23.71
N TYR A 17 1.24 4.88 24.67
CA TYR A 17 0.92 3.46 24.44
C TYR A 17 -0.56 3.24 24.07
N LEU A 18 -1.39 4.27 24.12
CA LEU A 18 -2.83 4.18 23.85
C LEU A 18 -3.16 4.77 22.47
N GLN A 19 -4.15 4.18 21.79
CA GLN A 19 -4.73 4.79 20.61
C GLN A 19 -5.48 6.07 21.00
N SER A 20 -5.40 7.09 20.14
CA SER A 20 -6.01 8.41 20.34
C SER A 20 -7.50 8.36 20.69
N VAL A 21 -8.24 7.46 20.04
CA VAL A 21 -9.66 7.20 20.27
C VAL A 21 -9.92 6.64 21.68
N HIS A 22 -9.13 5.64 22.10
CA HIS A 22 -9.23 5.08 23.44
C HIS A 22 -8.87 6.10 24.52
N LEU A 23 -7.90 6.97 24.25
CA LEU A 23 -7.54 8.05 25.14
C LEU A 23 -8.72 9.00 25.37
N LEU A 24 -9.37 9.44 24.30
CA LEU A 24 -10.54 10.31 24.38
C LEU A 24 -11.68 9.64 25.15
N ARG A 25 -11.98 8.39 24.83
CA ARG A 25 -13.07 7.65 25.48
C ARG A 25 -12.82 7.40 26.96
N ALA A 26 -11.58 7.08 27.34
CA ALA A 26 -11.26 6.69 28.71
C ALA A 26 -11.01 7.89 29.63
N PHE A 27 -10.37 8.96 29.14
CA PHE A 27 -9.83 10.03 29.99
C PHE A 27 -10.46 11.40 29.78
N TYR A 28 -11.09 11.65 28.61
CA TYR A 28 -11.69 12.95 28.35
C TYR A 28 -12.98 13.12 29.16
N GLN A 29 -13.20 14.31 29.70
CA GLN A 29 -14.29 14.67 30.62
C GLN A 29 -14.23 14.03 32.01
N LEU A 30 -13.16 13.30 32.38
CA LEU A 30 -12.99 12.82 33.75
C LEU A 30 -12.78 13.97 34.74
N ASN A 31 -11.87 14.89 34.44
CA ASN A 31 -11.66 16.14 35.18
C ASN A 31 -10.82 17.13 34.36
N SER A 32 -10.67 18.36 34.87
CA SER A 32 -9.92 19.43 34.21
C SER A 32 -8.46 19.09 33.95
N ARG A 33 -7.82 18.34 34.85
CA ARG A 33 -6.43 17.91 34.70
C ARG A 33 -6.26 16.95 33.53
N PHE A 34 -7.08 15.90 33.44
CA PHE A 34 -7.01 14.96 32.31
C PHE A 34 -7.37 15.64 30.98
N ASN A 35 -8.36 16.54 30.96
CA ASN A 35 -8.66 17.32 29.76
C ASN A 35 -7.45 18.12 29.29
N GLY A 36 -6.73 18.79 30.21
CA GLY A 36 -5.49 19.50 29.91
C GLY A 36 -4.41 18.58 29.34
N LEU A 37 -4.19 17.41 29.96
CA LEU A 37 -3.21 16.43 29.49
C LEU A 37 -3.53 15.88 28.10
N ILE A 38 -4.79 15.61 27.82
CA ILE A 38 -5.24 15.14 26.50
C ILE A 38 -5.00 16.20 25.44
N ILE A 39 -5.31 17.47 25.74
CA ILE A 39 -5.01 18.60 24.84
C ILE A 39 -3.51 18.69 24.58
N THR A 40 -2.67 18.61 25.63
CA THR A 40 -1.20 18.60 25.49
C THR A 40 -0.72 17.42 24.65
N HIS A 41 -1.33 16.23 24.81
CA HIS A 41 -1.01 15.06 24.01
C HIS A 41 -1.30 15.29 22.52
N PHE A 42 -2.49 15.82 22.18
CA PHE A 42 -2.91 16.07 20.79
C PHE A 42 -2.23 17.27 20.09
N GLN A 43 -1.47 18.08 20.83
CA GLN A 43 -0.59 19.08 20.23
C GLN A 43 0.62 18.41 19.55
N ASN A 44 1.07 17.28 20.08
CA ASN A 44 2.25 16.56 19.60
C ASN A 44 1.89 15.26 18.85
N HIS A 45 0.69 14.71 19.09
CA HIS A 45 0.21 13.48 18.49
C HIS A 45 -1.05 13.72 17.67
N GLY A 46 -1.19 12.97 16.57
CA GLY A 46 -2.37 13.08 15.71
C GLY A 46 -3.59 12.34 16.25
N LEU A 47 -4.77 12.82 15.87
CA LEU A 47 -6.00 12.06 15.99
C LEU A 47 -6.09 11.07 14.82
N ASP A 48 -6.21 9.79 15.15
CA ASP A 48 -6.19 8.70 14.19
C ASP A 48 -7.47 7.89 14.31
N PHE A 49 -8.31 7.99 13.30
CA PHE A 49 -9.59 7.28 13.25
C PHE A 49 -9.54 6.00 12.42
N GLN A 50 -8.37 5.60 11.91
CA GLN A 50 -8.24 4.32 11.21
C GLN A 50 -8.72 3.15 12.09
N SER A 51 -9.56 2.28 11.52
CA SER A 51 -10.13 1.09 12.18
C SER A 51 -10.99 1.39 13.43
N ILE A 52 -11.52 2.61 13.59
CA ILE A 52 -12.42 2.94 14.68
C ILE A 52 -13.79 2.22 14.55
N PRO A 53 -14.40 1.75 15.64
CA PRO A 53 -15.80 1.32 15.58
C PRO A 53 -16.76 2.48 15.26
N LYS A 54 -17.76 2.25 14.41
CA LYS A 54 -18.73 3.28 13.98
C LYS A 54 -19.37 4.06 15.13
N ASN A 55 -19.73 3.37 16.21
CA ASN A 55 -20.36 3.98 17.37
C ASN A 55 -19.42 4.93 18.13
N ASP A 56 -18.16 4.55 18.26
CA ASP A 56 -17.13 5.40 18.89
C ASP A 56 -16.83 6.60 17.99
N PHE A 57 -16.75 6.41 16.67
CA PHE A 57 -16.55 7.49 15.71
C PHE A 57 -17.65 8.53 15.77
N ASN A 58 -18.92 8.10 15.73
CA ASN A 58 -20.06 8.99 15.82
C ASN A 58 -20.08 9.76 17.14
N THR A 59 -19.82 9.06 18.26
CA THR A 59 -19.74 9.68 19.60
C THR A 59 -18.67 10.76 19.64
N ILE A 60 -17.45 10.45 19.21
CA ILE A 60 -16.32 11.38 19.24
C ILE A 60 -16.56 12.58 18.32
N CYS A 61 -17.08 12.34 17.11
CA CYS A 61 -17.39 13.40 16.16
C CYS A 61 -18.45 14.38 16.69
N GLN A 62 -19.45 13.88 17.42
CA GLN A 62 -20.55 14.69 17.92
C GLN A 62 -20.24 15.35 19.27
N GLN A 63 -19.52 14.68 20.16
CA GLN A 63 -19.36 15.12 21.56
C GLN A 63 -17.98 15.70 21.86
N ASN A 64 -16.91 15.08 21.37
CA ASN A 64 -15.53 15.42 21.74
C ASN A 64 -14.88 16.41 20.78
N LEU A 65 -14.94 16.14 19.46
CA LEU A 65 -14.32 16.99 18.43
C LEU A 65 -14.72 18.46 18.53
N PRO A 66 -15.99 18.80 18.81
CA PRO A 66 -16.39 20.19 19.00
C PRO A 66 -15.56 20.97 20.03
N LEU A 67 -14.95 20.30 21.00
CA LEU A 67 -14.29 20.89 22.16
C LEU A 67 -12.75 20.89 22.07
N ILE A 68 -12.16 20.11 21.16
CA ILE A 68 -10.70 19.93 21.08
C ILE A 68 -10.12 20.17 19.68
N ALA A 69 -10.96 20.30 18.65
CA ALA A 69 -10.51 20.32 17.25
C ALA A 69 -9.50 21.44 16.94
N ASP A 70 -9.55 22.56 17.64
CA ASP A 70 -8.63 23.68 17.50
C ASP A 70 -7.21 23.40 18.05
N HIS A 71 -7.05 22.34 18.84
CA HIS A 71 -5.76 21.90 19.35
C HIS A 71 -5.14 20.74 18.56
N ILE A 72 -5.90 20.12 17.65
CA ILE A 72 -5.44 18.97 16.87
C ILE A 72 -4.50 19.44 15.75
N THR A 73 -3.28 18.89 15.74
CA THR A 73 -2.26 19.25 14.74
C THR A 73 -2.15 18.25 13.59
N ALA A 74 -2.63 17.00 13.77
CA ALA A 74 -2.65 15.99 12.74
C ALA A 74 -3.95 15.17 12.78
N LEU A 75 -4.51 14.85 11.61
CA LEU A 75 -5.74 14.06 11.46
C LEU A 75 -5.57 12.97 10.42
N ARG A 76 -6.02 11.75 10.73
CA ARG A 76 -6.08 10.63 9.81
C ARG A 76 -7.49 10.05 9.73
N LEU A 77 -7.97 9.87 8.49
CA LEU A 77 -9.28 9.30 8.16
C LEU A 77 -9.10 8.22 7.08
N SER A 78 -9.92 7.18 7.08
CA SER A 78 -9.80 6.06 6.14
C SER A 78 -11.17 5.60 5.63
N ASP A 79 -11.31 5.41 4.32
CA ASP A 79 -12.45 4.69 3.72
C ASP A 79 -12.08 3.23 3.37
N ASP A 80 -11.23 2.60 4.20
CA ASP A 80 -10.85 1.20 4.02
C ASP A 80 -12.00 0.22 4.30
N ASP A 81 -11.69 -1.08 4.25
CA ASP A 81 -12.70 -2.10 4.51
C ASP A 81 -13.12 -2.16 5.99
N ASP A 82 -12.36 -1.58 6.94
CA ASP A 82 -12.67 -1.52 8.37
C ASP A 82 -13.59 -0.31 8.72
N THR A 83 -13.40 0.82 8.04
CA THR A 83 -14.15 2.08 8.25
C THR A 83 -14.76 2.63 6.96
N PRO A 84 -15.64 1.90 6.26
CA PRO A 84 -16.19 2.40 5.00
C PRO A 84 -17.03 3.67 5.22
N GLU A 85 -16.83 4.67 4.35
CA GLU A 85 -17.48 6.00 4.36
C GLU A 85 -17.16 6.89 5.56
N GLU A 86 -16.14 6.56 6.35
CA GLU A 86 -15.68 7.40 7.45
C GLU A 86 -15.47 8.86 7.02
N ILE A 87 -14.82 9.07 5.88
CA ILE A 87 -14.47 10.40 5.37
C ILE A 87 -15.74 11.16 4.97
N ASP A 88 -16.68 10.51 4.29
CA ASP A 88 -17.94 11.14 3.89
C ASP A 88 -18.83 11.47 5.10
N ILE A 89 -18.86 10.59 6.10
CA ILE A 89 -19.57 10.84 7.37
C ILE A 89 -18.92 12.02 8.10
N PHE A 90 -17.58 12.07 8.17
CA PHE A 90 -16.86 13.21 8.74
C PHE A 90 -17.21 14.52 8.03
N LEU A 91 -17.16 14.51 6.69
CA LEU A 91 -17.43 15.66 5.83
C LEU A 91 -18.91 16.07 5.78
N SER A 92 -19.83 15.19 6.18
CA SER A 92 -21.26 15.51 6.27
C SER A 92 -21.53 16.63 7.29
N ASN A 93 -20.64 16.83 8.27
CA ASN A 93 -20.67 17.95 9.17
C ASN A 93 -20.20 19.22 8.44
N PRO A 94 -21.05 20.25 8.24
CA PRO A 94 -20.67 21.47 7.51
C PRO A 94 -19.48 22.22 8.13
N ARG A 95 -19.20 21.99 9.42
CA ARG A 95 -18.11 22.62 10.17
C ARG A 95 -16.91 21.70 10.36
N ALA A 96 -16.87 20.54 9.69
CA ALA A 96 -15.86 19.49 9.87
C ALA A 96 -14.44 20.06 10.00
N PHE A 97 -13.99 20.85 9.01
CA PHE A 97 -12.63 21.41 9.02
C PHE A 97 -12.51 22.84 9.55
N HIS A 98 -13.61 23.56 9.76
CA HIS A 98 -13.56 24.97 10.20
C HIS A 98 -12.92 25.14 11.59
N ARG A 99 -13.00 24.11 12.44
CA ARG A 99 -12.48 24.16 13.82
C ARG A 99 -11.02 23.75 13.92
N PHE A 100 -10.49 23.07 12.91
CA PHE A 100 -9.13 22.54 12.86
C PHE A 100 -8.11 23.63 12.48
N THR A 101 -8.08 24.72 13.26
CA THR A 101 -7.29 25.92 12.95
C THR A 101 -5.78 25.70 13.05
N GLN A 102 -5.34 24.72 13.83
CA GLN A 102 -3.93 24.36 14.03
C GLN A 102 -3.49 23.12 13.22
N LEU A 103 -4.34 22.61 12.32
CA LEU A 103 -4.03 21.41 11.57
C LEU A 103 -2.84 21.62 10.63
N LYS A 104 -1.79 20.83 10.86
CA LYS A 104 -0.54 20.83 10.10
C LYS A 104 -0.41 19.60 9.19
N SER A 105 -1.05 18.49 9.54
CA SER A 105 -0.99 17.24 8.78
C SER A 105 -2.39 16.65 8.59
N LEU A 106 -2.70 16.23 7.37
CA LEU A 106 -3.93 15.54 7.02
C LEU A 106 -3.58 14.36 6.12
N SER A 107 -3.90 13.15 6.57
CA SER A 107 -3.70 11.93 5.78
C SER A 107 -5.06 11.25 5.56
N LEU A 108 -5.37 10.93 4.31
CA LEU A 108 -6.61 10.28 3.92
C LEU A 108 -6.28 8.98 3.19
N TYR A 109 -6.91 7.90 3.60
CA TYR A 109 -6.63 6.56 3.10
C TYR A 109 -7.83 6.00 2.32
N HIS A 110 -7.55 5.25 1.27
CA HIS A 110 -8.52 4.40 0.56
C HIS A 110 -9.76 5.10 0.00
N ILE A 111 -9.68 6.39 -0.33
CA ILE A 111 -10.79 7.12 -0.96
C ILE A 111 -11.09 6.49 -2.32
N SER A 112 -12.33 6.06 -2.51
CA SER A 112 -12.82 5.55 -3.81
C SER A 112 -13.73 6.53 -4.56
N SER A 113 -14.21 7.59 -3.89
CA SER A 113 -15.20 8.51 -4.44
C SER A 113 -14.61 9.89 -4.77
N ILE A 114 -14.74 10.28 -6.04
CA ILE A 114 -14.36 11.62 -6.52
C ILE A 114 -15.21 12.72 -5.86
N GLU A 115 -16.46 12.42 -5.49
CA GLU A 115 -17.34 13.38 -4.82
C GLU A 115 -16.85 13.71 -3.41
N THR A 116 -16.30 12.72 -2.71
CA THR A 116 -15.68 12.87 -1.38
C THR A 116 -14.47 13.81 -1.47
N LEU A 117 -13.60 13.61 -2.48
CA LEU A 117 -12.50 14.55 -2.76
C LEU A 117 -13.00 15.95 -3.13
N LYS A 118 -14.06 16.08 -3.93
CA LYS A 118 -14.65 17.39 -4.25
C LYS A 118 -15.17 18.11 -3.00
N LYS A 119 -15.80 17.39 -2.06
CA LYS A 119 -16.24 17.95 -0.78
C LYS A 119 -15.04 18.44 0.03
N LEU A 120 -14.00 17.60 0.17
CA LEU A 120 -12.76 17.94 0.87
C LEU A 120 -12.13 19.24 0.33
N VAL A 121 -12.02 19.37 -0.98
CA VAL A 121 -11.42 20.53 -1.67
C VAL A 121 -12.12 21.85 -1.36
N LYS A 122 -13.42 21.82 -1.00
CA LYS A 122 -14.14 23.02 -0.56
C LYS A 122 -13.62 23.53 0.79
N HIS A 123 -13.03 22.66 1.61
CA HIS A 123 -12.53 23.01 2.94
C HIS A 123 -11.06 23.47 2.97
N PHE A 124 -10.28 23.27 1.90
CA PHE A 124 -8.87 23.65 1.84
C PHE A 124 -8.60 25.13 2.10
N ALA A 125 -9.57 26.03 1.85
CA ALA A 125 -9.45 27.45 2.19
C ALA A 125 -9.26 27.71 3.70
N HIS A 126 -9.70 26.76 4.56
CA HIS A 126 -9.59 26.85 6.01
C HIS A 126 -8.31 26.21 6.56
N LEU A 127 -7.62 25.40 5.77
CA LEU A 127 -6.42 24.65 6.17
C LEU A 127 -5.14 25.46 5.92
N GLN A 128 -5.08 26.68 6.43
CA GLN A 128 -3.98 27.62 6.14
C GLN A 128 -2.63 27.24 6.77
N HIS A 129 -2.66 26.35 7.78
CA HIS A 129 -1.48 25.85 8.47
C HIS A 129 -1.01 24.48 7.98
N LEU A 130 -1.69 23.91 6.98
CA LEU A 130 -1.37 22.59 6.46
C LEU A 130 0.01 22.58 5.81
N THR A 131 0.88 21.71 6.33
CA THR A 131 2.26 21.50 5.87
C THR A 131 2.46 20.13 5.25
N HIS A 132 1.66 19.15 5.66
CA HIS A 132 1.70 17.77 5.17
C HIS A 132 0.30 17.37 4.70
N PHE A 133 0.22 16.84 3.48
CA PHE A 133 -1.02 16.32 2.93
C PHE A 133 -0.75 14.99 2.22
N ASP A 134 -1.42 13.95 2.68
CA ASP A 134 -1.25 12.60 2.14
C ASP A 134 -2.59 12.05 1.65
N LEU A 135 -2.60 11.58 0.42
CA LEU A 135 -3.63 10.71 -0.15
C LEU A 135 -2.97 9.37 -0.40
N ILE A 136 -3.46 8.32 0.27
CA ILE A 136 -2.81 7.00 0.32
C ILE A 136 -3.77 5.94 -0.22
N ASP A 137 -3.29 5.10 -1.13
CA ASP A 137 -4.02 3.99 -1.75
C ASP A 137 -5.44 4.36 -2.23
N CYS A 138 -5.57 5.51 -2.91
CA CYS A 138 -6.87 6.05 -3.33
C CYS A 138 -7.27 5.52 -4.72
N HIS A 139 -8.46 4.93 -4.85
CA HIS A 139 -8.97 4.33 -6.09
C HIS A 139 -10.04 5.23 -6.75
N VAL A 140 -9.62 6.31 -7.38
CA VAL A 140 -10.55 7.35 -7.87
C VAL A 140 -10.62 7.39 -9.39
N VAL A 141 -11.85 7.45 -9.91
CA VAL A 141 -12.10 7.69 -11.34
C VAL A 141 -12.11 9.19 -11.61
N PHE A 142 -11.10 9.66 -12.34
CA PHE A 142 -10.99 11.07 -12.71
C PHE A 142 -11.56 11.37 -14.09
N GLN A 143 -12.46 12.35 -14.14
CA GLN A 143 -12.71 13.11 -15.37
C GLN A 143 -11.69 14.25 -15.46
N HIS A 144 -11.04 14.42 -16.62
CA HIS A 144 -9.90 15.33 -16.83
C HIS A 144 -10.10 16.78 -16.34
N LYS A 145 -11.32 17.36 -16.48
CA LYS A 145 -11.58 18.72 -15.97
C LYS A 145 -11.63 18.78 -14.44
N THR A 146 -12.17 17.74 -13.81
CA THR A 146 -12.36 17.66 -12.37
C THR A 146 -11.03 17.43 -11.63
N SER A 147 -10.18 16.55 -12.14
CA SER A 147 -8.81 16.31 -11.63
C SER A 147 -8.00 17.59 -11.59
N SER A 148 -8.01 18.37 -12.69
CA SER A 148 -7.23 19.60 -12.80
C SER A 148 -7.55 20.61 -11.68
N ASN A 149 -8.82 20.74 -11.31
CA ASN A 149 -9.26 21.68 -10.28
C ASN A 149 -8.82 21.22 -8.88
N LEU A 150 -8.93 19.93 -8.56
CA LEU A 150 -8.48 19.34 -7.30
C LEU A 150 -6.97 19.58 -7.12
N ILE A 151 -6.16 19.15 -8.09
CA ILE A 151 -4.70 19.23 -8.00
C ILE A 151 -4.24 20.69 -7.91
N ASN A 152 -4.84 21.59 -8.70
CA ASN A 152 -4.56 23.02 -8.60
C ASN A 152 -4.90 23.62 -7.23
N ARG A 153 -5.92 23.12 -6.52
CA ARG A 153 -6.25 23.57 -5.16
C ARG A 153 -5.21 23.11 -4.16
N ILE A 154 -4.73 21.86 -4.28
CA ILE A 154 -3.64 21.34 -3.46
C ILE A 154 -2.37 22.19 -3.67
N TRP A 155 -2.00 22.48 -4.92
CA TRP A 155 -0.82 23.29 -5.24
C TRP A 155 -0.92 24.77 -4.79
N ARG A 156 -2.13 25.26 -4.51
CA ARG A 156 -2.37 26.62 -3.98
C ARG A 156 -2.22 26.72 -2.46
N LEU A 157 -2.12 25.60 -1.74
CA LEU A 157 -1.98 25.62 -0.29
C LEU A 157 -0.66 26.33 0.09
N PRO A 158 -0.70 27.41 0.88
CA PRO A 158 0.41 28.35 0.98
C PRO A 158 1.59 27.82 1.81
N LYS A 159 1.35 26.85 2.71
CA LYS A 159 2.36 26.28 3.62
C LYS A 159 2.63 24.80 3.38
N LEU A 160 2.06 24.21 2.32
CA LEU A 160 2.19 22.79 2.04
C LEU A 160 3.62 22.49 1.58
N THR A 161 4.41 21.84 2.43
CA THR A 161 5.80 21.48 2.15
C THR A 161 5.94 20.02 1.73
N HIS A 162 5.09 19.14 2.25
CA HIS A 162 5.07 17.70 1.96
C HIS A 162 3.73 17.30 1.34
N CYS A 163 3.77 16.68 0.16
CA CYS A 163 2.60 16.24 -0.56
C CYS A 163 2.82 14.79 -1.02
N HIS A 164 1.99 13.87 -0.55
CA HIS A 164 1.97 12.48 -0.99
C HIS A 164 0.66 12.19 -1.71
N LEU A 165 0.75 11.74 -2.96
CA LEU A 165 -0.38 11.44 -3.83
C LEU A 165 -0.22 10.03 -4.38
N ASP A 166 -0.98 9.10 -3.83
CA ASP A 166 -1.03 7.72 -4.26
C ASP A 166 -2.42 7.44 -4.83
N PHE A 167 -2.49 7.36 -6.17
CA PHE A 167 -3.73 7.17 -6.91
C PHE A 167 -3.65 5.95 -7.81
N HIS A 168 -4.63 5.06 -7.64
CA HIS A 168 -4.91 3.97 -8.56
C HIS A 168 -5.99 4.41 -9.55
N PHE A 169 -5.57 4.67 -10.78
CA PHE A 169 -6.49 5.02 -11.88
C PHE A 169 -7.10 3.76 -12.50
N GLN A 170 -8.40 3.83 -12.77
CA GLN A 170 -9.06 2.88 -13.64
C GLN A 170 -8.82 3.25 -15.12
N TYR A 171 -8.92 2.26 -16.01
CA TYR A 171 -8.65 2.35 -17.44
C TYR A 171 -9.08 3.71 -18.07
N ASN A 172 -8.15 4.36 -18.80
CA ASN A 172 -8.31 5.65 -19.51
C ASN A 172 -8.43 6.92 -18.65
N SER A 173 -8.06 6.91 -17.36
CA SER A 173 -7.97 8.14 -16.57
C SER A 173 -6.52 8.55 -16.34
N ASP A 174 -6.18 9.76 -16.77
CA ASP A 174 -4.84 10.33 -16.64
C ASP A 174 -4.77 11.33 -15.48
N PHE A 175 -3.66 11.29 -14.74
CA PHE A 175 -3.35 12.32 -13.78
C PHE A 175 -3.12 13.67 -14.48
N THR A 176 -3.79 14.71 -13.99
CA THR A 176 -3.62 16.04 -14.57
C THR A 176 -2.55 16.83 -13.82
N ILE A 177 -1.45 17.15 -14.51
CA ILE A 177 -0.39 18.01 -13.99
C ILE A 177 -0.95 19.40 -13.64
N PRO A 178 -0.57 19.98 -12.48
CA PRO A 178 -1.03 21.30 -12.09
C PRO A 178 -0.61 22.36 -13.11
N ASN A 179 -1.54 23.27 -13.40
CA ASN A 179 -1.30 24.45 -14.24
C ASN A 179 -0.92 25.68 -13.39
N ILE A 180 -0.73 25.48 -12.08
CA ILE A 180 -0.42 26.52 -11.11
C ILE A 180 0.90 26.22 -10.46
N ARG A 181 1.67 27.28 -10.23
CA ARG A 181 2.95 27.20 -9.53
C ARG A 181 2.74 27.16 -8.02
N SER A 182 3.15 26.06 -7.39
CA SER A 182 3.28 25.99 -5.93
C SER A 182 4.47 26.83 -5.49
N LYS A 183 4.33 27.47 -4.34
CA LYS A 183 5.38 28.28 -3.72
C LYS A 183 6.07 27.56 -2.55
N SER A 184 5.47 26.49 -2.04
CA SER A 184 5.87 25.88 -0.76
C SER A 184 6.27 24.41 -0.84
N ILE A 185 5.83 23.67 -1.87
CA ILE A 185 6.09 22.22 -1.92
C ILE A 185 7.59 21.97 -2.13
N GLU A 186 8.17 21.23 -1.19
CA GLU A 186 9.58 20.83 -1.18
C GLU A 186 9.74 19.31 -1.33
N HIS A 187 8.77 18.53 -0.80
CA HIS A 187 8.75 17.08 -0.86
C HIS A 187 7.50 16.62 -1.59
N LEU A 188 7.69 15.96 -2.73
CA LEU A 188 6.61 15.42 -3.54
C LEU A 188 6.79 13.93 -3.73
N TRP A 189 5.80 13.18 -3.30
CA TRP A 189 5.71 11.75 -3.51
C TRP A 189 4.47 11.48 -4.36
N ILE A 190 4.67 10.92 -5.55
CA ILE A 190 3.58 10.48 -6.41
C ILE A 190 3.76 9.00 -6.73
N GLU A 191 2.79 8.19 -6.29
CA GLU A 191 2.75 6.75 -6.51
C GLU A 191 1.59 6.33 -7.42
N ASN A 192 1.80 5.22 -8.12
CA ASN A 192 0.82 4.62 -9.05
C ASN A 192 0.39 5.52 -10.23
N ILE A 193 1.13 6.61 -10.47
CA ILE A 193 1.00 7.49 -11.64
C ILE A 193 2.26 7.37 -12.50
N VAL A 194 2.08 7.13 -13.79
CA VAL A 194 3.17 7.09 -14.75
C VAL A 194 3.26 8.44 -15.46
N PHE A 195 4.43 9.09 -15.39
CA PHE A 195 4.69 10.35 -16.07
C PHE A 195 5.39 10.15 -17.41
N ASP A 196 4.96 10.89 -18.43
CA ASP A 196 5.77 11.12 -19.63
C ASP A 196 6.77 12.28 -19.44
N PHE A 197 7.57 12.57 -20.47
CA PHE A 197 8.52 13.68 -20.42
C PHE A 197 7.88 15.06 -20.30
N ASN A 198 6.79 15.31 -21.01
CA ASN A 198 6.12 16.60 -21.00
C ASN A 198 5.49 16.88 -19.65
N ASP A 199 4.92 15.86 -19.03
CA ASP A 199 4.33 15.92 -17.72
C ASP A 199 5.37 16.22 -16.65
N LEU A 200 6.51 15.54 -16.70
CA LEU A 200 7.61 15.80 -15.78
C LEU A 200 8.17 17.23 -15.94
N ASN A 201 8.32 17.71 -17.17
CA ASN A 201 8.72 19.10 -17.46
C ASN A 201 7.72 20.11 -16.89
N ARG A 202 6.41 19.86 -17.07
CA ARG A 202 5.35 20.69 -16.48
C ARG A 202 5.34 20.61 -14.95
N LEU A 203 5.66 19.46 -14.38
CA LEU A 203 5.74 19.26 -12.93
C LEU A 203 6.88 20.09 -12.32
N PHE A 204 8.07 20.10 -12.93
CA PHE A 204 9.17 20.94 -12.46
C PHE A 204 8.87 22.44 -12.58
N ARG A 205 8.17 22.86 -13.64
CA ARG A 205 7.75 24.27 -13.79
C ARG A 205 6.70 24.68 -12.76
N SER A 206 5.78 23.78 -12.41
CA SER A 206 4.74 24.02 -11.41
C SER A 206 5.25 23.86 -9.97
N THR A 207 6.39 23.20 -9.75
CA THR A 207 6.93 22.91 -8.41
C THR A 207 8.42 23.26 -8.32
N PRO A 208 8.79 24.54 -8.45
CA PRO A 208 10.18 24.98 -8.60
C PRO A 208 11.07 24.73 -7.38
N ASN A 209 10.49 24.74 -6.17
CA ASN A 209 11.20 24.61 -4.91
C ASN A 209 11.36 23.15 -4.45
N MET A 210 10.95 22.20 -5.30
CA MET A 210 10.99 20.78 -5.01
C MET A 210 12.43 20.30 -4.81
N ARG A 211 12.69 19.70 -3.65
CA ARG A 211 13.97 19.14 -3.24
C ARG A 211 13.96 17.61 -3.30
N HIS A 212 12.81 17.02 -3.01
CA HIS A 212 12.62 15.58 -2.98
C HIS A 212 11.49 15.18 -3.93
N LEU A 213 11.78 14.25 -4.85
CA LEU A 213 10.79 13.69 -5.76
C LEU A 213 10.82 12.16 -5.70
N ILE A 214 9.65 11.56 -5.50
CA ILE A 214 9.38 10.14 -5.73
C ILE A 214 8.34 10.05 -6.85
N ALA A 215 8.68 9.38 -7.96
CA ALA A 215 7.79 9.27 -9.10
C ALA A 215 8.04 8.00 -9.92
N ARG A 216 7.02 7.56 -10.66
CA ARG A 216 7.16 6.56 -11.72
C ARG A 216 7.12 7.24 -13.08
N ILE A 217 8.03 6.87 -13.97
CA ILE A 217 8.14 7.47 -15.31
C ILE A 217 7.96 6.37 -16.35
N ASP A 218 7.25 6.68 -17.43
CA ASP A 218 7.19 5.85 -18.63
C ASP A 218 8.54 5.89 -19.38
N GLN A 219 8.61 5.21 -20.52
CA GLN A 219 9.71 5.34 -21.45
C GLN A 219 9.90 6.80 -21.89
N MET A 220 11.02 7.39 -21.48
CA MET A 220 11.39 8.72 -21.98
C MET A 220 11.88 8.60 -23.42
N PRO A 221 11.37 9.43 -24.35
CA PRO A 221 11.82 9.42 -25.73
C PRO A 221 13.33 9.62 -25.84
N GLU A 222 13.96 8.86 -26.74
CA GLU A 222 15.38 9.02 -27.01
C GLU A 222 15.66 10.44 -27.54
N ASN A 223 16.79 11.01 -27.14
CA ASN A 223 17.26 12.35 -27.55
C ASN A 223 16.46 13.56 -27.02
N GLN A 224 15.47 13.37 -26.15
CA GLN A 224 14.86 14.52 -25.46
C GLN A 224 15.80 15.05 -24.36
N GLN A 225 15.85 16.38 -24.27
CA GLN A 225 16.60 17.12 -23.25
C GLN A 225 15.66 18.10 -22.58
N PHE A 226 15.81 18.23 -21.26
CA PHE A 226 15.09 19.26 -20.52
C PHE A 226 15.60 20.65 -20.95
N PRO A 227 14.70 21.63 -21.12
CA PRO A 227 15.09 22.96 -21.57
C PRO A 227 15.78 23.80 -20.48
N PHE A 228 15.97 23.28 -19.26
CA PHE A 228 16.56 23.99 -18.13
C PHE A 228 17.19 23.01 -17.13
N PHE A 229 18.13 23.52 -16.34
CA PHE A 229 18.65 22.82 -15.17
C PHE A 229 17.65 22.82 -14.02
N ILE A 230 17.52 21.67 -13.37
CA ILE A 230 16.65 21.42 -12.22
C ILE A 230 17.52 21.46 -10.96
N GLU A 231 17.89 22.68 -10.55
CA GLU A 231 18.88 22.89 -9.47
C GLU A 231 18.33 22.62 -8.06
N SER A 232 17.01 22.65 -7.88
CA SER A 232 16.38 22.50 -6.57
C SER A 232 16.38 21.06 -6.04
N ILE A 233 16.42 20.07 -6.94
CA ILE A 233 16.35 18.65 -6.58
C ILE A 233 17.66 18.18 -5.97
N SER A 234 17.59 17.66 -4.75
CA SER A 234 18.72 17.07 -4.02
C SER A 234 18.54 15.58 -3.77
N SER A 235 17.29 15.07 -3.82
CA SER A 235 16.97 13.66 -3.64
C SER A 235 15.92 13.20 -4.64
N LEU A 236 16.22 12.12 -5.36
CA LEU A 236 15.36 11.57 -6.39
C LEU A 236 15.18 10.08 -6.20
N ARG A 237 13.93 9.61 -6.17
CA ARG A 237 13.57 8.20 -6.27
C ARG A 237 12.71 7.98 -7.49
N LEU A 238 13.19 7.17 -8.44
CA LEU A 238 12.46 6.87 -9.66
C LEU A 238 12.18 5.39 -9.81
N ILE A 239 10.99 5.09 -10.29
CA ILE A 239 10.62 3.78 -10.83
C ILE A 239 10.47 3.97 -12.33
N VAL A 240 11.30 3.32 -13.13
CA VAL A 240 11.28 3.44 -14.60
C VAL A 240 11.25 2.06 -15.23
N ASP A 241 10.29 1.80 -16.10
CA ASP A 241 10.15 0.47 -16.69
C ASP A 241 11.37 0.12 -17.56
N HIS A 242 11.94 1.11 -18.25
CA HIS A 242 13.18 1.01 -19.04
C HIS A 242 14.05 2.25 -18.88
N LEU A 243 15.35 2.05 -18.64
CA LEU A 243 16.31 3.15 -18.61
C LEU A 243 16.73 3.53 -20.04
N THR A 244 16.27 4.68 -20.52
CA THR A 244 16.60 5.21 -21.86
C THR A 244 17.64 6.34 -21.78
N SER A 245 18.17 6.75 -22.93
CA SER A 245 19.03 7.94 -23.03
C SER A 245 18.32 9.21 -22.53
N GLY A 246 17.00 9.30 -22.67
CA GLY A 246 16.18 10.37 -22.12
C GLY A 246 16.24 10.44 -20.59
N THR A 247 16.17 9.30 -19.90
CA THR A 247 16.29 9.24 -18.43
C THR A 247 17.71 9.62 -17.98
N ILE A 248 18.74 9.21 -18.71
CA ILE A 248 20.12 9.65 -18.45
C ILE A 248 20.25 11.17 -18.63
N ASN A 249 19.65 11.74 -19.68
CA ASN A 249 19.64 13.19 -19.90
C ASN A 249 18.89 13.95 -18.80
N LEU A 250 17.82 13.39 -18.23
CA LEU A 250 17.14 13.95 -17.06
C LEU A 250 18.12 14.13 -15.90
N PHE A 251 18.90 13.10 -15.58
CA PHE A 251 19.89 13.15 -14.49
C PHE A 251 20.98 14.20 -14.75
N LYS A 252 21.45 14.35 -15.99
CA LYS A 252 22.42 15.39 -16.36
C LYS A 252 21.93 16.81 -16.05
N ASN A 253 20.61 17.01 -16.01
CA ASN A 253 20.00 18.31 -15.70
C ASN A 253 19.84 18.56 -14.18
N MET A 254 20.36 17.70 -13.30
CA MET A 254 20.22 17.80 -11.84
C MET A 254 21.58 17.91 -11.12
N PRO A 255 22.31 19.02 -11.27
CA PRO A 255 23.70 19.14 -10.78
C PRO A 255 23.83 19.10 -9.25
N ASN A 256 22.74 19.30 -8.51
CA ASN A 256 22.71 19.31 -7.04
C ASN A 256 22.22 18.00 -6.43
N LEU A 257 22.06 16.94 -7.24
CA LEU A 257 21.58 15.65 -6.76
C LEU A 257 22.59 15.02 -5.80
N THR A 258 22.13 14.75 -4.58
CA THR A 258 22.93 14.12 -3.51
C THR A 258 22.50 12.70 -3.21
N SER A 259 21.26 12.33 -3.55
CA SER A 259 20.69 11.01 -3.34
C SER A 259 19.89 10.58 -4.56
N LEU A 260 20.21 9.42 -5.12
CA LEU A 260 19.50 8.79 -6.23
C LEU A 260 19.11 7.36 -5.84
N THR A 261 17.81 7.06 -5.87
CA THR A 261 17.28 5.71 -5.75
C THR A 261 16.57 5.32 -7.04
N LEU A 262 17.01 4.26 -7.71
CA LEU A 262 16.48 3.85 -9.00
C LEU A 262 15.93 2.42 -8.94
N GLN A 263 14.70 2.23 -9.39
CA GLN A 263 14.13 0.90 -9.66
C GLN A 263 13.86 0.80 -11.15
N THR A 264 14.47 -0.18 -11.84
CA THR A 264 14.32 -0.28 -13.29
C THR A 264 14.30 -1.70 -13.85
N GLY A 265 13.57 -1.88 -14.95
CA GLY A 265 13.57 -3.09 -15.77
C GLY A 265 14.35 -2.93 -17.09
N LYS A 266 14.82 -4.05 -17.63
CA LYS A 266 15.51 -4.24 -18.92
C LYS A 266 16.56 -3.16 -19.23
N HIS A 267 17.74 -3.28 -18.64
CA HIS A 267 18.86 -2.37 -18.94
C HIS A 267 20.25 -2.98 -18.76
N ASN A 268 21.24 -2.51 -19.55
CA ASN A 268 22.63 -2.99 -19.58
C ASN A 268 23.65 -1.89 -19.21
N MET A 269 23.37 -0.99 -18.26
CA MET A 269 24.43 -0.16 -17.67
C MET A 269 25.22 -0.96 -16.64
N ASN A 270 26.47 -1.25 -17.00
CA ASN A 270 27.44 -1.83 -16.10
C ASN A 270 28.05 -0.76 -15.17
N GLY A 271 28.83 -1.21 -14.19
CA GLY A 271 29.46 -0.37 -13.17
C GLY A 271 30.41 0.69 -13.74
N HIS A 272 31.13 0.39 -14.82
CA HIS A 272 32.01 1.38 -15.47
C HIS A 272 31.23 2.54 -16.09
N ARG A 273 30.10 2.25 -16.76
CA ARG A 273 29.24 3.29 -17.35
C ARG A 273 28.61 4.16 -16.27
N TRP A 274 28.16 3.55 -15.16
CA TRP A 274 27.64 4.30 -14.02
C TRP A 274 28.72 5.15 -13.35
N GLU A 275 29.91 4.60 -13.13
CA GLU A 275 31.05 5.32 -12.55
C GLU A 275 31.39 6.55 -13.38
N GLN A 276 31.62 6.41 -14.69
CA GLN A 276 31.93 7.53 -15.57
C GLN A 276 30.80 8.56 -15.56
N PHE A 277 29.55 8.10 -15.64
CA PHE A 277 28.38 8.99 -15.63
C PHE A 277 28.28 9.81 -14.33
N ILE A 278 28.50 9.18 -13.18
CA ILE A 278 28.41 9.84 -11.88
C ILE A 278 29.54 10.87 -11.73
N ILE A 279 30.76 10.52 -12.14
CA ILE A 279 31.91 11.45 -12.13
C ILE A 279 31.63 12.68 -13.00
N ASP A 280 31.12 12.48 -14.21
CA ASP A 280 30.94 13.57 -15.18
C ASP A 280 29.75 14.48 -14.85
N TYR A 281 28.66 13.91 -14.34
CA TYR A 281 27.36 14.62 -14.28
C TYR A 281 26.76 14.72 -12.89
N LEU A 282 27.11 13.85 -11.95
CA LEU A 282 26.55 13.82 -10.59
C LEU A 282 27.64 13.90 -9.50
N PRO A 283 28.54 14.89 -9.53
CA PRO A 283 29.70 14.94 -8.64
C PRO A 283 29.34 15.11 -7.15
N LYS A 284 28.10 15.53 -6.85
CA LYS A 284 27.60 15.71 -5.47
C LYS A 284 26.87 14.48 -4.93
N LEU A 285 26.78 13.39 -5.70
CA LEU A 285 26.05 12.19 -5.33
C LEU A 285 26.75 11.48 -4.16
N LYS A 286 26.06 11.37 -3.03
CA LYS A 286 26.54 10.72 -1.80
C LYS A 286 25.86 9.37 -1.57
N ILE A 287 24.62 9.24 -2.02
CA ILE A 287 23.83 8.02 -1.88
C ILE A 287 23.37 7.59 -3.26
N PHE A 288 23.83 6.43 -3.70
CA PHE A 288 23.31 5.76 -4.88
C PHE A 288 22.75 4.40 -4.48
N ARG A 289 21.45 4.20 -4.75
CA ARG A 289 20.73 2.96 -4.46
C ARG A 289 20.00 2.52 -5.70
N PHE A 290 20.05 1.24 -6.01
CA PHE A 290 19.28 0.74 -7.13
C PHE A 290 18.82 -0.70 -6.97
N TRP A 291 17.79 -1.02 -7.74
CA TRP A 291 17.33 -2.37 -8.07
C TRP A 291 17.08 -2.44 -9.58
N MET A 292 17.69 -3.40 -10.25
CA MET A 292 17.61 -3.61 -11.69
C MET A 292 17.24 -5.05 -11.99
N LEU A 293 16.36 -5.23 -12.95
CA LEU A 293 15.99 -6.53 -13.51
C LEU A 293 16.26 -6.52 -15.01
N PHE A 294 17.11 -7.40 -15.53
CA PHE A 294 17.40 -7.49 -16.95
C PHE A 294 17.65 -8.93 -17.41
N LEU A 295 17.84 -9.12 -18.70
CA LEU A 295 18.14 -10.41 -19.32
C LEU A 295 19.58 -10.40 -19.82
N ALA A 296 20.35 -11.42 -19.48
CA ALA A 296 21.68 -11.70 -20.02
C ALA A 296 21.64 -12.96 -20.90
N ASP A 297 22.55 -13.05 -21.85
CA ASP A 297 22.64 -14.18 -22.76
C ASP A 297 23.53 -15.30 -22.19
N THR A 298 24.57 -14.96 -21.41
CA THR A 298 25.49 -15.95 -20.81
C THR A 298 25.86 -15.65 -19.37
N ASP A 299 26.37 -16.65 -18.67
CA ASP A 299 26.87 -16.51 -17.29
C ASP A 299 28.12 -15.62 -17.24
N GLU A 300 28.94 -15.66 -18.29
CA GLU A 300 30.10 -14.79 -18.45
C GLU A 300 29.68 -13.32 -18.53
N GLU A 301 28.62 -12.99 -19.28
CA GLU A 301 28.09 -11.62 -19.34
C GLU A 301 27.65 -11.12 -17.95
N VAL A 302 26.98 -11.98 -17.17
CA VAL A 302 26.60 -11.64 -15.79
C VAL A 302 27.83 -11.36 -14.93
N ASN A 303 28.87 -12.19 -15.05
CA ASN A 303 30.12 -12.01 -14.31
C ASN A 303 30.82 -10.70 -14.69
N GLU A 304 30.91 -10.38 -15.98
CA GLU A 304 31.48 -9.12 -16.48
C GLU A 304 30.73 -7.91 -15.92
N ILE A 305 29.39 -7.97 -15.89
CA ILE A 305 28.57 -6.90 -15.31
C ILE A 305 28.89 -6.71 -13.83
N ILE A 306 28.97 -7.77 -13.03
CA ILE A 306 29.26 -7.66 -11.59
C ILE A 306 30.68 -7.16 -11.35
N ASP A 307 31.64 -7.66 -12.11
CA ASP A 307 33.05 -7.32 -11.93
C ASP A 307 33.34 -5.86 -12.31
N SER A 308 32.53 -5.26 -13.19
CA SER A 308 32.60 -3.82 -13.46
C SER A 308 32.26 -2.91 -12.27
N TYR A 309 31.67 -3.44 -11.20
CA TYR A 309 31.41 -2.74 -9.93
C TYR A 309 32.51 -2.96 -8.88
N ARG A 310 33.65 -3.55 -9.24
CA ARG A 310 34.78 -3.82 -8.32
C ARG A 310 35.90 -2.78 -8.37
N THR A 311 35.64 -1.60 -8.93
CA THR A 311 36.64 -0.52 -9.00
C THR A 311 36.79 0.19 -7.63
N PRO A 312 37.91 0.91 -7.40
CA PRO A 312 38.10 1.72 -6.18
C PRO A 312 36.97 2.74 -5.95
N PHE A 313 36.36 3.25 -7.01
CA PHE A 313 35.21 4.14 -6.93
C PHE A 313 34.07 3.49 -6.12
N TRP A 314 33.65 2.28 -6.48
CA TRP A 314 32.57 1.56 -5.80
C TRP A 314 32.96 1.09 -4.40
N LEU A 315 34.13 0.46 -4.27
CA LEU A 315 34.49 -0.27 -3.05
C LEU A 315 35.14 0.59 -1.96
N ILE A 316 35.95 1.57 -2.36
CA ILE A 316 36.78 2.35 -1.43
C ILE A 316 36.18 3.74 -1.23
N HIS A 317 35.90 4.46 -2.33
CA HIS A 317 35.49 5.86 -2.24
C HIS A 317 34.05 6.02 -1.77
N HIS A 318 33.14 5.21 -2.32
CA HIS A 318 31.71 5.30 -2.04
C HIS A 318 31.16 4.20 -1.14
N GLN A 319 31.83 3.04 -1.08
CA GLN A 319 31.37 1.85 -0.35
C GLN A 319 29.95 1.42 -0.77
N TRP A 320 29.64 1.57 -2.06
CA TRP A 320 28.38 1.14 -2.64
C TRP A 320 28.53 -0.29 -3.13
N PHE A 321 28.28 -1.25 -2.24
CA PHE A 321 28.37 -2.67 -2.56
C PHE A 321 27.17 -3.15 -3.36
N ILE A 322 27.42 -4.08 -4.27
CA ILE A 322 26.43 -4.62 -5.19
C ILE A 322 26.25 -6.12 -4.93
N ARG A 323 25.02 -6.59 -5.10
CA ARG A 323 24.68 -8.00 -5.15
C ARG A 323 23.89 -8.31 -6.41
N CYS A 324 24.20 -9.47 -6.97
CA CYS A 324 23.54 -10.02 -8.12
C CYS A 324 22.98 -11.40 -7.80
N HIS A 325 21.76 -11.67 -8.26
CA HIS A 325 21.14 -12.99 -8.27
C HIS A 325 20.69 -13.32 -9.68
N TRP A 326 20.94 -14.53 -10.14
CA TRP A 326 20.51 -15.00 -11.46
C TRP A 326 20.35 -16.53 -11.45
N ALA A 327 19.69 -17.12 -12.45
CA ALA A 327 19.67 -18.56 -12.63
C ALA A 327 19.71 -18.89 -14.11
N LEU A 328 20.29 -20.05 -14.41
CA LEU A 328 20.47 -20.50 -15.78
C LEU A 328 19.13 -20.91 -16.38
N SER A 329 18.77 -20.36 -17.53
CA SER A 329 17.61 -20.83 -18.28
C SER A 329 18.06 -21.26 -19.67
N ASN A 330 17.25 -22.07 -20.35
CA ASN A 330 17.56 -22.53 -21.71
C ASN A 330 17.51 -21.39 -22.74
N ASP A 331 16.93 -20.24 -22.40
CA ASP A 331 16.75 -19.10 -23.30
C ASP A 331 17.62 -17.90 -22.89
N LYS A 332 17.15 -17.12 -21.89
CA LYS A 332 17.85 -15.94 -21.37
C LYS A 332 17.94 -16.01 -19.86
N ILE A 333 19.09 -15.59 -19.32
CA ILE A 333 19.33 -15.54 -17.90
C ILE A 333 18.65 -14.31 -17.33
N MET A 334 17.72 -14.50 -16.40
CA MET A 334 17.11 -13.39 -15.67
C MET A 334 18.05 -12.95 -14.55
N VAL A 335 18.39 -11.66 -14.52
CA VAL A 335 19.38 -11.10 -13.61
C VAL A 335 18.74 -10.03 -12.74
N TYR A 336 18.92 -10.17 -11.42
CA TYR A 336 18.52 -9.21 -10.40
C TYR A 336 19.76 -8.59 -9.78
N LEU A 337 19.97 -7.29 -10.01
CA LEU A 337 21.12 -6.54 -9.51
C LEU A 337 20.65 -5.44 -8.57
N HIS A 338 21.23 -5.34 -7.37
CA HIS A 338 20.86 -4.30 -6.42
C HIS A 338 22.01 -3.86 -5.52
N THR A 339 21.90 -2.65 -4.97
CA THR A 339 22.82 -2.13 -3.95
C THR A 339 22.58 -2.76 -2.58
N LEU A 340 23.62 -2.82 -1.75
CA LEU A 340 23.57 -3.22 -0.34
C LEU A 340 23.76 -2.01 0.59
N PRO A 341 23.08 -1.97 1.75
CA PRO A 341 22.00 -2.87 2.15
C PRO A 341 20.77 -2.71 1.25
N TYR A 342 19.93 -3.75 1.15
CA TYR A 342 18.68 -3.68 0.40
C TYR A 342 17.71 -2.70 1.07
N THR A 343 17.21 -1.71 0.33
CA THR A 343 16.38 -0.62 0.89
C THR A 343 14.96 -0.55 0.33
N PHE A 344 14.54 -1.52 -0.49
CA PHE A 344 13.19 -1.52 -1.05
C PHE A 344 12.22 -2.21 -0.07
N SER A 345 10.97 -1.79 -0.06
CA SER A 345 9.93 -2.26 0.87
C SER A 345 9.35 -3.62 0.50
N PHE A 346 9.52 -4.05 -0.75
CA PHE A 346 9.05 -5.33 -1.24
C PHE A 346 10.22 -6.14 -1.79
N TYR A 347 10.12 -7.46 -1.72
CA TYR A 347 11.02 -8.40 -2.38
C TYR A 347 10.18 -9.43 -3.12
N THR A 348 10.49 -9.66 -4.40
CA THR A 348 9.87 -10.73 -5.18
C THR A 348 10.89 -11.84 -5.33
N TYR A 349 10.58 -12.99 -4.73
CA TYR A 349 11.30 -14.22 -5.00
C TYR A 349 10.71 -14.83 -6.27
N ALA A 350 11.38 -14.57 -7.39
CA ALA A 350 10.91 -15.00 -8.70
C ALA A 350 11.20 -16.48 -8.95
N ILE A 351 10.41 -17.05 -9.85
CA ILE A 351 10.45 -18.45 -10.27
C ILE A 351 11.78 -18.72 -10.97
N TRP A 352 12.61 -19.57 -10.38
CA TRP A 352 13.80 -20.10 -11.05
C TRP A 352 13.52 -21.54 -11.49
N ASN A 353 13.59 -21.79 -12.80
CA ASN A 353 13.49 -23.14 -13.36
C ASN A 353 14.78 -23.96 -13.11
N SER A 354 15.77 -23.38 -12.45
CA SER A 354 17.09 -23.97 -12.18
C SER A 354 17.67 -23.41 -10.88
N ASN A 355 18.77 -24.00 -10.43
CA ASN A 355 19.50 -23.54 -9.25
C ASN A 355 19.90 -22.07 -9.40
N PRO A 356 19.45 -21.19 -8.49
CA PRO A 356 19.88 -19.81 -8.54
C PRO A 356 21.36 -19.70 -8.17
N ARG A 357 21.96 -18.59 -8.55
CA ARG A 357 23.36 -18.21 -8.33
C ARG A 357 23.38 -16.81 -7.75
N THR A 358 24.39 -16.55 -6.91
CA THR A 358 24.57 -15.24 -6.29
C THR A 358 26.06 -14.86 -6.31
N LYS A 359 26.34 -13.57 -6.44
CA LYS A 359 27.69 -13.01 -6.33
C LYS A 359 27.58 -11.59 -5.81
N SER A 360 28.57 -11.17 -5.02
CA SER A 360 28.62 -9.83 -4.44
C SER A 360 29.97 -9.17 -4.68
N THR A 361 29.99 -7.85 -4.60
CA THR A 361 31.23 -7.06 -4.52
C THR A 361 31.67 -6.81 -3.07
N CYS A 362 30.86 -7.17 -2.08
CA CYS A 362 31.23 -7.12 -0.67
C CYS A 362 32.03 -8.38 -0.28
N SER A 363 33.16 -8.23 0.41
CA SER A 363 34.04 -9.33 0.82
C SER A 363 33.50 -10.18 1.97
N ASP A 364 32.55 -9.65 2.75
CA ASP A 364 31.91 -10.35 3.88
C ASP A 364 30.66 -11.12 3.41
N GLU A 365 30.85 -12.14 2.58
CA GLU A 365 29.74 -12.88 1.95
C GLU A 365 28.79 -13.55 2.97
N ASN A 366 29.25 -13.84 4.19
CA ASN A 366 28.51 -14.56 5.21
C ASN A 366 27.49 -13.72 6.03
N ASN A 367 27.52 -12.38 5.99
CA ASN A 367 26.68 -11.56 6.88
C ASN A 367 25.48 -10.85 6.23
N TYR A 368 25.36 -10.86 4.90
CA TYR A 368 24.44 -9.95 4.20
C TYR A 368 23.24 -10.59 3.50
N LEU A 369 23.02 -11.91 3.57
CA LEU A 369 21.80 -12.51 3.00
C LEU A 369 20.54 -12.30 3.86
N CYS A 370 20.67 -11.50 4.91
CA CYS A 370 19.58 -11.03 5.75
C CYS A 370 19.01 -9.71 5.22
N TYR A 371 17.76 -9.74 4.78
CA TYR A 371 17.00 -8.58 4.31
C TYR A 371 16.10 -8.05 5.43
N ASN A 372 16.49 -6.91 5.99
CA ASN A 372 15.78 -6.29 7.11
C ASN A 372 14.78 -5.20 6.66
N HIS A 373 14.94 -4.64 5.48
CA HIS A 373 14.06 -3.56 5.01
C HIS A 373 12.73 -4.05 4.40
N PRO A 374 12.68 -5.17 3.64
CA PRO A 374 11.43 -5.64 3.06
C PRO A 374 10.37 -5.91 4.14
N THR A 375 9.16 -5.44 3.88
CA THR A 375 7.95 -5.72 4.68
C THR A 375 6.94 -6.54 3.89
N LYS A 376 7.02 -6.55 2.56
CA LYS A 376 6.26 -7.44 1.66
C LYS A 376 7.20 -8.46 1.01
N LEU A 377 6.85 -9.75 1.10
CA LEU A 377 7.47 -10.81 0.33
C LEU A 377 6.44 -11.41 -0.63
N ILE A 378 6.79 -11.51 -1.91
CA ILE A 378 6.04 -12.27 -2.91
C ILE A 378 6.83 -13.53 -3.22
N TYR A 379 6.23 -14.69 -2.93
CA TYR A 379 6.80 -16.00 -3.13
C TYR A 379 5.92 -16.80 -4.10
N SER A 380 6.31 -16.79 -5.36
CA SER A 380 5.60 -17.50 -6.43
C SER A 380 6.45 -18.66 -6.92
N ARG A 381 5.89 -19.87 -6.92
CA ARG A 381 6.43 -21.14 -7.47
C ARG A 381 7.93 -21.38 -7.23
N SER A 382 8.26 -22.22 -6.27
CA SER A 382 9.61 -22.80 -6.15
C SER A 382 9.65 -24.18 -6.80
N SER A 383 10.60 -24.40 -7.72
CA SER A 383 11.03 -25.77 -7.99
C SER A 383 11.61 -26.37 -6.69
N LEU A 384 11.50 -27.68 -6.51
CA LEU A 384 11.86 -28.41 -5.28
C LEU A 384 13.37 -28.39 -4.91
N TYR A 385 14.20 -27.63 -5.63
CA TYR A 385 15.66 -27.67 -5.58
C TYR A 385 16.24 -26.27 -5.40
N ASP A 386 16.11 -25.68 -4.22
CA ASP A 386 16.53 -24.29 -4.00
C ASP A 386 17.58 -24.17 -2.89
N SER A 387 18.82 -24.59 -3.19
CA SER A 387 19.96 -24.54 -2.26
C SER A 387 20.33 -23.13 -1.74
N LEU A 388 19.85 -22.07 -2.38
CA LEU A 388 20.10 -20.68 -1.94
C LEU A 388 19.19 -20.22 -0.81
N LEU A 389 18.02 -20.85 -0.64
CA LEU A 389 17.10 -20.49 0.43
C LEU A 389 17.69 -20.82 1.82
N ASP A 390 18.66 -21.73 1.92
CA ASP A 390 19.29 -22.08 3.20
C ASP A 390 20.10 -20.93 3.81
N HIS A 391 20.42 -19.88 3.03
CA HIS A 391 21.25 -18.77 3.47
C HIS A 391 20.54 -17.42 3.45
N ILE A 392 19.31 -17.33 2.92
CA ILE A 392 18.53 -16.09 2.85
C ILE A 392 17.64 -15.96 4.08
N CYS A 393 17.47 -14.73 4.58
CA CYS A 393 16.59 -14.49 5.70
C CYS A 393 15.87 -13.15 5.59
N PHE A 394 14.57 -13.12 5.89
CA PHE A 394 13.76 -11.90 5.94
C PHE A 394 13.16 -11.70 7.34
N HIS A 395 13.68 -10.72 8.09
CA HIS A 395 13.35 -10.54 9.51
C HIS A 395 12.08 -9.71 9.79
N ASN A 396 11.62 -8.94 8.81
CA ASN A 396 10.62 -7.89 9.00
C ASN A 396 9.42 -8.01 8.05
N ILE A 397 9.20 -9.18 7.47
CA ILE A 397 8.02 -9.45 6.63
C ILE A 397 6.75 -9.33 7.49
N ARG A 398 5.85 -8.46 7.03
CA ARG A 398 4.51 -8.24 7.61
C ARG A 398 3.40 -8.67 6.65
N ARG A 399 3.69 -8.70 5.35
CA ARG A 399 2.79 -9.18 4.29
C ARG A 399 3.47 -10.25 3.47
N LEU A 400 2.85 -11.42 3.37
CA LEU A 400 3.31 -12.53 2.55
C LEU A 400 2.27 -12.80 1.47
N GLU A 401 2.70 -12.83 0.22
CA GLU A 401 1.92 -13.32 -0.92
C GLU A 401 2.56 -14.63 -1.35
N VAL A 402 1.83 -15.74 -1.26
CA VAL A 402 2.35 -17.08 -1.47
C VAL A 402 1.44 -17.88 -2.38
N THR A 403 2.02 -18.64 -3.31
CA THR A 403 1.30 -19.65 -4.06
C THR A 403 1.49 -21.02 -3.41
N ILE A 404 0.39 -21.73 -3.16
CA ILE A 404 0.40 -23.08 -2.60
C ILE A 404 0.26 -24.10 -3.75
N PRO A 405 1.03 -25.21 -3.72
CA PRO A 405 1.98 -25.59 -2.69
C PRO A 405 3.31 -24.81 -2.78
N TYR A 406 3.92 -24.56 -1.62
CA TYR A 406 5.23 -23.91 -1.50
C TYR A 406 6.32 -24.90 -1.05
N SER A 407 7.60 -24.61 -1.35
CA SER A 407 8.75 -25.39 -0.85
C SER A 407 8.87 -25.29 0.67
N ALA A 408 9.20 -26.40 1.34
CA ALA A 408 9.44 -26.44 2.78
C ALA A 408 10.49 -25.41 3.25
N GLN A 409 11.39 -24.96 2.37
CA GLN A 409 12.40 -23.94 2.66
C GLN A 409 11.83 -22.52 2.79
N LEU A 410 10.57 -22.25 2.39
CA LEU A 410 9.95 -20.94 2.62
C LEU A 410 9.95 -20.59 4.12
N LEU A 411 9.74 -21.57 4.98
CA LEU A 411 9.68 -21.33 6.42
C LEU A 411 11.07 -21.07 7.03
N SER A 412 12.15 -21.56 6.42
CA SER A 412 13.52 -21.28 6.91
C SER A 412 13.94 -19.83 6.63
N ILE A 413 13.50 -19.26 5.50
CA ILE A 413 13.81 -17.85 5.16
C ILE A 413 12.97 -16.83 5.94
N LEU A 414 11.92 -17.27 6.65
CA LEU A 414 11.03 -16.43 7.44
C LEU A 414 11.13 -16.78 8.94
N PRO A 415 12.22 -16.40 9.64
CA PRO A 415 12.41 -16.81 11.04
C PRO A 415 11.42 -16.18 12.03
N ARG A 416 10.64 -15.17 11.61
CA ARG A 416 9.72 -14.40 12.47
C ARG A 416 8.31 -14.32 11.88
N LEU A 417 7.72 -15.48 11.58
CA LEU A 417 6.32 -15.59 11.13
C LEU A 417 5.31 -15.03 12.15
N ASP A 418 5.67 -14.95 13.43
CA ASP A 418 4.88 -14.30 14.48
C ASP A 418 4.60 -12.82 14.19
N ARG A 419 5.38 -12.18 13.31
CA ARG A 419 5.20 -10.78 12.90
C ARG A 419 4.30 -10.60 11.68
N LEU A 420 3.90 -11.68 11.03
CA LEU A 420 3.04 -11.61 9.85
C LEU A 420 1.67 -11.05 10.25
N ILE A 421 1.21 -10.03 9.53
CA ILE A 421 -0.06 -9.33 9.76
C ILE A 421 -1.06 -9.65 8.65
N SER A 422 -0.57 -9.84 7.43
CA SER A 422 -1.39 -10.13 6.24
C SER A 422 -0.80 -11.28 5.43
N LEU A 423 -1.66 -12.19 5.02
CA LEU A 423 -1.34 -13.35 4.19
C LEU A 423 -2.26 -13.36 2.97
N ASP A 424 -1.67 -13.44 1.78
CA ASP A 424 -2.37 -13.57 0.50
C ASP A 424 -1.98 -14.91 -0.13
N VAL A 425 -2.98 -15.75 -0.39
CA VAL A 425 -2.78 -17.15 -0.77
C VAL A 425 -3.41 -17.41 -2.12
N GLY A 426 -2.54 -17.69 -3.10
CA GLY A 426 -2.90 -18.24 -4.39
C GLY A 426 -2.83 -19.77 -4.42
N SER A 427 -3.56 -20.40 -5.34
CA SER A 427 -3.37 -21.83 -5.67
C SER A 427 -2.81 -21.97 -7.07
N GLU A 428 -1.89 -22.91 -7.26
CA GLU A 428 -1.59 -23.43 -8.60
C GLU A 428 -2.73 -24.33 -9.10
N PHE A 429 -2.78 -24.55 -10.42
CA PHE A 429 -3.81 -25.40 -11.04
C PHE A 429 -3.56 -26.88 -10.74
N ASP A 430 -4.65 -27.64 -10.62
CA ASP A 430 -4.63 -29.12 -10.65
C ASP A 430 -3.91 -29.79 -9.46
N ILE A 431 -3.89 -29.13 -8.29
CA ILE A 431 -3.33 -29.68 -7.05
C ILE A 431 -4.38 -30.33 -6.18
N ASP A 432 -3.96 -31.38 -5.47
CA ASP A 432 -4.70 -32.00 -4.40
C ASP A 432 -5.06 -30.99 -3.31
N ALA A 433 -6.35 -30.69 -3.19
CA ALA A 433 -6.93 -29.80 -2.20
C ALA A 433 -6.46 -30.08 -0.77
N SER A 434 -6.21 -31.35 -0.44
CA SER A 434 -5.75 -31.77 0.89
C SER A 434 -4.35 -31.23 1.21
N ILE A 435 -3.42 -31.26 0.25
CA ILE A 435 -2.06 -30.74 0.43
C ILE A 435 -2.11 -29.22 0.62
N ALA A 436 -2.94 -28.54 -0.19
CA ALA A 436 -3.08 -27.09 -0.11
C ALA A 436 -3.65 -26.65 1.26
N LEU A 437 -4.68 -27.34 1.74
CA LEU A 437 -5.28 -27.11 3.06
C LEU A 437 -4.28 -27.38 4.20
N LEU A 438 -3.49 -28.46 4.12
CA LEU A 438 -2.49 -28.78 5.13
C LEU A 438 -1.40 -27.70 5.24
N GLN A 439 -0.86 -27.24 4.10
CA GLN A 439 0.18 -26.19 4.10
C GLN A 439 -0.37 -24.83 4.54
N LEU A 440 -1.62 -24.50 4.18
CA LEU A 440 -2.28 -23.29 4.64
C LEU A 440 -2.49 -23.32 6.15
N ASN A 441 -2.98 -24.45 6.69
CA ASN A 441 -3.19 -24.62 8.11
C ASN A 441 -1.87 -24.54 8.90
N ASP A 442 -0.80 -25.17 8.41
CA ASP A 442 0.53 -25.07 9.04
C ASP A 442 1.03 -23.62 9.07
N LEU A 443 0.85 -22.87 7.97
CA LEU A 443 1.26 -21.48 7.89
C LEU A 443 0.46 -20.59 8.87
N ILE A 444 -0.87 -20.74 8.90
CA ILE A 444 -1.74 -19.98 9.80
C ILE A 444 -1.39 -20.26 11.26
N ASN A 445 -1.20 -21.53 11.63
CA ASN A 445 -0.87 -21.92 13.00
C ASN A 445 0.48 -21.36 13.49
N LYS A 446 1.42 -21.07 12.57
CA LYS A 446 2.71 -20.44 12.87
C LYS A 446 2.65 -18.91 12.98
N THR A 447 1.50 -18.30 12.68
CA THR A 447 1.35 -16.83 12.55
C THR A 447 0.44 -16.25 13.63
N SER A 448 0.96 -16.03 14.84
CA SER A 448 0.16 -15.59 15.99
C SER A 448 -0.47 -14.20 15.88
N ARG A 449 0.01 -13.35 14.97
CA ARG A 449 -0.45 -11.96 14.77
C ARG A 449 -1.15 -11.75 13.43
N LEU A 450 -1.47 -12.82 12.71
CA LEU A 450 -2.13 -12.74 11.42
C LEU A 450 -3.54 -12.17 11.62
N ARG A 451 -3.79 -10.98 11.07
CA ARG A 451 -5.07 -10.25 11.18
C ARG A 451 -5.90 -10.32 9.90
N SER A 452 -5.23 -10.45 8.76
CA SER A 452 -5.84 -10.40 7.43
C SER A 452 -5.44 -11.63 6.61
N LEU A 453 -6.43 -12.32 6.06
CA LEU A 453 -6.26 -13.45 5.15
C LEU A 453 -7.00 -13.17 3.84
N THR A 454 -6.28 -13.22 2.73
CA THR A 454 -6.84 -13.23 1.38
C THR A 454 -6.65 -14.59 0.78
N ILE A 455 -7.73 -15.19 0.29
CA ILE A 455 -7.70 -16.42 -0.50
C ILE A 455 -8.16 -16.06 -1.90
N GLY A 456 -7.22 -16.11 -2.84
CA GLY A 456 -7.43 -15.80 -4.25
C GLY A 456 -7.13 -17.00 -5.13
N TYR A 457 -7.87 -17.20 -6.22
CA TYR A 457 -7.54 -18.21 -7.24
C TYR A 457 -7.72 -19.68 -6.86
N TRP A 458 -8.66 -19.99 -5.96
CA TRP A 458 -8.99 -21.36 -5.57
C TRP A 458 -10.21 -21.90 -6.32
N ASP A 459 -10.27 -23.22 -6.48
CA ASP A 459 -11.47 -23.87 -6.99
C ASP A 459 -12.61 -23.82 -5.95
N ALA A 460 -13.84 -23.66 -6.44
CA ALA A 460 -15.03 -23.54 -5.58
C ALA A 460 -15.28 -24.80 -4.73
N SER A 461 -14.79 -25.97 -5.17
CA SER A 461 -14.83 -27.22 -4.40
C SER A 461 -13.97 -27.16 -3.14
N ILE A 462 -12.77 -26.59 -3.21
CA ILE A 462 -11.84 -26.53 -2.07
C ILE A 462 -12.38 -25.62 -0.96
N ILE A 463 -13.14 -24.58 -1.35
CA ILE A 463 -13.74 -23.62 -0.43
C ILE A 463 -14.86 -24.23 0.43
N GLN A 464 -15.46 -25.36 0.03
CA GLN A 464 -16.47 -26.02 0.84
C GLN A 464 -15.89 -26.61 2.13
N ASP A 465 -14.65 -27.11 2.08
CA ASP A 465 -14.02 -27.77 3.23
C ASP A 465 -13.19 -26.79 4.08
N LEU A 466 -12.76 -25.68 3.48
CA LEU A 466 -11.77 -24.77 4.05
C LEU A 466 -12.19 -24.10 5.38
N PRO A 467 -13.43 -23.57 5.53
CA PRO A 467 -13.90 -22.99 6.80
C PRO A 467 -14.05 -24.01 7.94
N LEU A 468 -14.19 -25.30 7.62
CA LEU A 468 -14.40 -26.36 8.60
C LEU A 468 -13.08 -26.86 9.22
N HIS A 469 -11.97 -26.73 8.49
CA HIS A 469 -10.69 -27.32 8.88
C HIS A 469 -9.65 -26.34 9.43
N ILE A 470 -9.86 -25.04 9.24
CA ILE A 470 -8.89 -24.01 9.62
C ILE A 470 -9.43 -23.16 10.76
N ASN A 471 -8.69 -23.11 11.87
CA ASN A 471 -8.98 -22.21 12.98
C ASN A 471 -8.32 -20.86 12.74
N ILE A 472 -9.09 -19.78 12.81
CA ILE A 472 -8.64 -18.43 12.45
C ILE A 472 -8.64 -17.45 13.64
N SER A 473 -8.35 -17.93 14.85
CA SER A 473 -8.53 -17.18 16.11
C SER A 473 -7.95 -15.77 16.20
N SER A 474 -6.95 -15.41 15.40
CA SER A 474 -6.36 -14.07 15.35
C SER A 474 -6.77 -13.24 14.12
N ILE A 475 -7.45 -13.85 13.15
CA ILE A 475 -7.82 -13.24 11.87
C ILE A 475 -9.20 -12.61 12.03
N HIS A 476 -9.24 -11.30 11.80
CA HIS A 476 -10.48 -10.54 11.86
C HIS A 476 -10.90 -10.03 10.47
N ARG A 477 -9.98 -9.97 9.51
CA ARG A 477 -10.26 -9.58 8.13
C ARG A 477 -10.09 -10.75 7.18
N LEU A 478 -11.14 -11.03 6.41
CA LEU A 478 -11.17 -12.14 5.46
C LEU A 478 -11.58 -11.63 4.09
N ARG A 479 -10.78 -11.92 3.06
CA ARG A 479 -11.11 -11.67 1.66
C ARG A 479 -11.15 -12.98 0.89
N LEU A 480 -12.30 -13.27 0.30
CA LEU A 480 -12.54 -14.46 -0.50
C LEU A 480 -12.76 -14.05 -1.96
N ASP A 481 -11.71 -14.21 -2.78
CA ASP A 481 -11.70 -13.79 -4.18
C ASP A 481 -11.63 -15.01 -5.11
N LEU A 482 -12.76 -15.35 -5.73
CA LEU A 482 -12.90 -16.47 -6.65
C LEU A 482 -12.48 -16.09 -8.08
N GLN A 483 -11.29 -15.56 -8.30
CA GLN A 483 -10.79 -15.30 -9.67
C GLN A 483 -10.21 -16.58 -10.29
N SER A 484 -10.65 -16.97 -11.49
CA SER A 484 -9.97 -18.04 -12.26
C SER A 484 -9.47 -17.49 -13.59
N TYR A 485 -8.30 -17.94 -14.02
CA TYR A 485 -7.65 -17.54 -15.27
C TYR A 485 -8.25 -18.18 -16.55
N HIS A 486 -9.40 -18.85 -16.47
CA HIS A 486 -10.05 -19.44 -17.65
C HIS A 486 -10.92 -18.42 -18.39
N TYR A 487 -10.47 -18.06 -19.59
CA TYR A 487 -11.13 -17.22 -20.58
C TYR A 487 -12.56 -17.65 -21.01
N LEU A 488 -13.18 -18.68 -20.41
CA LEU A 488 -14.43 -19.28 -20.91
C LEU A 488 -15.53 -19.57 -19.88
N LYS A 489 -15.33 -19.36 -18.57
CA LYS A 489 -16.44 -19.40 -17.59
C LYS A 489 -16.28 -18.27 -16.56
N ARG A 490 -17.10 -17.23 -16.71
CA ARG A 490 -17.08 -16.02 -15.88
C ARG A 490 -17.77 -16.17 -14.52
N ASP A 491 -18.40 -17.31 -14.21
CA ASP A 491 -19.34 -17.41 -13.09
C ASP A 491 -18.70 -18.06 -11.87
N ARG A 492 -18.24 -17.26 -10.89
CA ARG A 492 -17.75 -17.78 -9.60
C ARG A 492 -18.08 -16.81 -8.47
N CYS A 493 -19.23 -17.04 -7.86
CA CYS A 493 -19.73 -16.40 -6.64
C CYS A 493 -20.06 -17.48 -5.62
N PHE A 494 -20.07 -17.13 -4.34
CA PHE A 494 -20.55 -18.01 -3.28
C PHE A 494 -22.05 -18.24 -3.45
N ASN A 495 -22.45 -19.51 -3.43
CA ASN A 495 -23.86 -19.91 -3.42
C ASN A 495 -24.40 -20.06 -1.98
N SER A 496 -25.71 -20.33 -1.85
CA SER A 496 -26.39 -20.42 -0.55
C SER A 496 -25.78 -21.49 0.36
N GLU A 497 -25.40 -22.64 -0.20
CA GLU A 497 -24.80 -23.75 0.55
C GLU A 497 -23.41 -23.37 1.08
N GLN A 498 -22.58 -22.74 0.25
CA GLN A 498 -21.25 -22.27 0.64
C GLN A 498 -21.32 -21.16 1.69
N CYS A 499 -22.27 -20.22 1.55
CA CYS A 499 -22.55 -19.22 2.58
C CYS A 499 -23.01 -19.88 3.88
N ALA A 500 -23.88 -20.88 3.84
CA ALA A 500 -24.32 -21.60 5.04
C ALA A 500 -23.17 -22.34 5.74
N ILE A 501 -22.23 -22.91 4.98
CA ILE A 501 -21.00 -23.52 5.54
C ILE A 501 -20.13 -22.44 6.21
N LEU A 502 -19.90 -21.31 5.53
CA LEU A 502 -19.16 -20.17 6.08
C LEU A 502 -19.78 -19.72 7.41
N LEU A 503 -21.11 -19.57 7.48
CA LEU A 503 -21.82 -19.12 8.68
C LEU A 503 -21.75 -20.10 9.84
N ARG A 504 -21.58 -21.40 9.57
CA ARG A 504 -21.41 -22.44 10.60
C ARG A 504 -19.97 -22.55 11.10
N SER A 505 -19.02 -22.00 10.36
CA SER A 505 -17.59 -22.12 10.65
C SER A 505 -17.13 -21.27 11.83
N SER A 506 -15.89 -21.50 12.28
CA SER A 506 -15.23 -20.61 13.24
C SER A 506 -15.00 -19.20 12.65
N TRP A 507 -14.96 -19.10 11.32
CA TRP A 507 -14.64 -17.86 10.62
C TRP A 507 -15.74 -16.82 10.80
N ALA A 508 -17.00 -17.25 10.67
CA ALA A 508 -18.17 -16.41 10.90
C ALA A 508 -18.24 -15.82 12.30
N LYS A 509 -17.70 -16.53 13.30
CA LYS A 509 -17.73 -16.09 14.69
C LYS A 509 -16.68 -15.03 15.00
N GLN A 510 -15.57 -14.97 14.26
CA GLN A 510 -14.41 -14.13 14.61
C GLN A 510 -14.16 -13.00 13.62
N CYS A 511 -14.65 -13.15 12.39
CA CYS A 511 -14.47 -12.17 11.33
C CYS A 511 -15.24 -10.89 11.66
N GLU A 512 -14.50 -9.78 11.66
CA GLU A 512 -15.01 -8.44 11.83
C GLU A 512 -15.16 -7.72 10.49
N VAL A 513 -14.34 -8.07 9.49
CA VAL A 513 -14.37 -7.49 8.15
C VAL A 513 -14.36 -8.60 7.10
N LEU A 514 -15.42 -8.70 6.31
CA LEU A 514 -15.56 -9.70 5.25
C LEU A 514 -15.60 -9.03 3.87
N GLN A 515 -14.78 -9.50 2.94
CA GLN A 515 -14.95 -9.25 1.50
C GLN A 515 -15.32 -10.56 0.79
N ILE A 516 -16.46 -10.57 0.10
CA ILE A 516 -17.02 -11.78 -0.53
C ILE A 516 -17.76 -11.44 -1.84
N VAL A 517 -17.78 -12.39 -2.78
CA VAL A 517 -18.58 -12.32 -4.01
C VAL A 517 -19.79 -13.24 -3.87
N VAL A 518 -21.01 -12.72 -4.00
CA VAL A 518 -22.26 -13.50 -3.85
C VAL A 518 -23.19 -13.30 -5.06
N ASN A 519 -24.16 -14.19 -5.23
CA ASN A 519 -25.15 -14.14 -6.31
C ASN A 519 -26.52 -13.59 -5.90
N ASP A 520 -26.88 -13.59 -4.62
CA ASP A 520 -28.20 -13.21 -4.13
C ASP A 520 -28.12 -12.27 -2.92
N ARG A 521 -29.06 -11.34 -2.83
CA ARG A 521 -29.30 -10.43 -1.71
C ARG A 521 -29.66 -11.17 -0.42
N SER A 522 -30.41 -12.26 -0.52
CA SER A 522 -30.79 -13.06 0.65
C SER A 522 -29.57 -13.52 1.45
N MET A 523 -28.45 -13.79 0.75
CA MET A 523 -27.19 -14.18 1.38
C MET A 523 -26.50 -13.04 2.12
N ILE A 524 -26.71 -11.79 1.70
CA ILE A 524 -26.19 -10.62 2.42
C ILE A 524 -26.88 -10.52 3.79
N ASP A 525 -28.19 -10.72 3.84
CA ASP A 525 -28.96 -10.73 5.08
C ASP A 525 -28.52 -11.88 5.99
N ASP A 526 -28.35 -13.08 5.42
CA ASP A 526 -27.87 -14.25 6.16
C ASP A 526 -26.47 -14.03 6.76
N ILE A 527 -25.57 -13.37 6.00
CA ILE A 527 -24.22 -13.03 6.45
C ILE A 527 -24.25 -12.01 7.57
N ILE A 528 -24.97 -10.91 7.40
CA ILE A 528 -25.07 -9.84 8.41
C ILE A 528 -25.66 -10.37 9.71
N ASN A 529 -26.72 -11.20 9.62
CA ASN A 529 -27.39 -11.73 10.80
C ASN A 529 -26.65 -12.94 11.41
N GLY A 530 -25.92 -13.71 10.62
CA GLY A 530 -25.24 -14.92 11.04
C GLY A 530 -23.81 -14.71 11.56
N MET A 531 -23.19 -13.54 11.33
CA MET A 531 -21.84 -13.21 11.79
C MET A 531 -21.86 -12.18 12.93
N PRO A 532 -21.80 -12.62 14.21
CA PRO A 532 -22.09 -11.75 15.36
C PRO A 532 -21.08 -10.63 15.61
N ASN A 533 -19.84 -10.76 15.11
CA ASN A 533 -18.77 -9.79 15.32
C ASN A 533 -18.49 -8.93 14.07
N LEU A 534 -19.30 -9.07 13.02
CA LEU A 534 -19.12 -8.38 11.76
C LEU A 534 -19.34 -6.86 11.93
N LYS A 535 -18.28 -6.09 11.74
CA LYS A 535 -18.27 -4.62 11.79
C LYS A 535 -18.32 -4.00 10.40
N ALA A 536 -17.77 -4.68 9.40
CA ALA A 536 -17.84 -4.23 8.02
C ALA A 536 -17.96 -5.38 7.03
N LEU A 537 -18.68 -5.14 5.94
CA LEU A 537 -18.91 -6.12 4.89
C LEU A 537 -18.71 -5.45 3.54
N LYS A 538 -17.98 -6.12 2.65
CA LYS A 538 -17.77 -5.71 1.26
C LYS A 538 -18.24 -6.82 0.34
N VAL A 539 -19.33 -6.56 -0.37
CA VAL A 539 -19.95 -7.52 -1.27
C VAL A 539 -19.72 -7.10 -2.70
N VAL A 540 -19.19 -7.99 -3.52
CA VAL A 540 -19.20 -7.84 -4.98
C VAL A 540 -20.35 -8.67 -5.51
N LEU A 541 -21.29 -8.04 -6.20
CA LEU A 541 -22.37 -8.79 -6.86
C LEU A 541 -21.93 -9.16 -8.27
N GLN A 542 -22.09 -10.44 -8.58
CA GLN A 542 -21.86 -10.92 -9.92
C GLN A 542 -23.04 -10.53 -10.82
N PRO A 543 -22.84 -9.78 -11.92
CA PRO A 543 -23.91 -9.56 -12.89
C PRO A 543 -24.20 -10.87 -13.62
N GLY A 544 -25.27 -11.58 -13.24
CA GLY A 544 -25.59 -12.89 -13.79
C GLY A 544 -27.06 -13.04 -14.19
N ARG A 545 -27.31 -13.09 -15.51
CA ARG A 545 -28.15 -14.04 -16.27
C ARG A 545 -29.50 -14.58 -15.75
N SER A 546 -30.08 -14.10 -14.64
CA SER A 546 -31.48 -14.44 -14.36
C SER A 546 -32.39 -13.71 -15.33
N ASP A 547 -33.27 -14.44 -16.01
CA ASP A 547 -34.42 -13.86 -16.72
C ASP A 547 -35.34 -13.04 -15.79
N ASP A 548 -35.08 -13.05 -14.48
CA ASP A 548 -35.55 -12.04 -13.54
C ASP A 548 -34.70 -10.76 -13.63
N TYR A 549 -35.19 -9.81 -14.42
CA TYR A 549 -34.84 -8.38 -14.37
C TYR A 549 -35.30 -7.72 -13.05
N LEU A 550 -34.97 -8.31 -11.92
CA LEU A 550 -35.36 -7.78 -10.61
C LEU A 550 -34.13 -7.67 -9.72
N THR A 551 -33.30 -6.70 -10.07
CA THR A 551 -33.31 -5.44 -9.33
C THR A 551 -32.31 -4.48 -9.93
N THR A 552 -32.76 -3.29 -10.28
CA THR A 552 -31.85 -2.24 -10.72
C THR A 552 -30.92 -1.84 -9.56
N ARG A 553 -29.75 -1.30 -9.90
CA ARG A 553 -28.82 -0.64 -8.98
C ARG A 553 -29.53 0.30 -7.97
N GLU A 554 -30.54 1.03 -8.44
CA GLU A 554 -31.37 1.91 -7.62
C GLU A 554 -32.29 1.16 -6.66
N ASP A 555 -32.86 0.02 -7.07
CA ASP A 555 -33.66 -0.84 -6.19
C ASP A 555 -32.81 -1.44 -5.07
N MET A 556 -31.53 -1.71 -5.34
CA MET A 556 -30.60 -2.17 -4.31
C MET A 556 -30.30 -1.08 -3.31
N ILE A 557 -29.94 0.11 -3.78
CA ILE A 557 -29.66 1.26 -2.91
C ILE A 557 -30.90 1.61 -2.09
N THR A 558 -32.09 1.54 -2.69
CA THR A 558 -33.37 1.81 -2.01
C THR A 558 -33.68 0.75 -0.97
N TRP A 559 -33.56 -0.54 -1.31
CA TRP A 559 -33.71 -1.66 -0.39
C TRP A 559 -32.70 -1.56 0.78
N MET A 560 -31.44 -1.25 0.50
CA MET A 560 -30.38 -1.09 1.50
C MET A 560 -30.64 0.09 2.44
N THR A 561 -31.06 1.23 1.89
CA THR A 561 -31.38 2.43 2.68
C THR A 561 -32.62 2.22 3.56
N SER A 562 -33.52 1.31 3.15
CA SER A 562 -34.75 0.99 3.85
C SER A 562 -34.58 -0.06 4.94
N ASN A 563 -33.68 -1.05 4.75
CA ASN A 563 -33.49 -2.16 5.68
C ASN A 563 -32.28 -2.00 6.61
N TYR A 564 -31.25 -1.24 6.21
CA TYR A 564 -30.04 -1.03 6.99
C TYR A 564 -29.78 0.47 7.20
N SER A 565 -29.38 0.88 8.41
CA SER A 565 -29.08 2.28 8.73
C SER A 565 -27.76 2.74 8.10
N ARG A 566 -27.82 2.96 6.78
CA ARG A 566 -26.92 3.63 5.82
C ARG A 566 -25.41 3.39 5.91
N SER A 567 -24.86 2.97 4.76
CA SER A 567 -23.78 3.58 3.96
C SER A 567 -23.67 2.65 2.70
N CYS A 568 -23.62 3.19 1.48
CA CYS A 568 -23.33 2.41 0.26
C CYS A 568 -22.48 3.26 -0.69
N THR A 569 -21.20 2.91 -0.85
CA THR A 569 -20.35 3.44 -1.91
C THR A 569 -20.17 2.44 -3.02
N GLU A 570 -20.46 2.88 -4.23
CA GLU A 570 -20.05 2.20 -5.45
C GLU A 570 -18.56 2.42 -5.70
N ASN A 571 -17.85 1.35 -6.02
CA ASN A 571 -16.63 1.49 -6.81
C ASN A 571 -17.02 1.48 -8.29
N LEU A 572 -16.58 2.47 -9.06
CA LEU A 572 -16.79 2.57 -10.51
C LEU A 572 -15.95 1.55 -11.32
N ASP A 573 -15.37 0.52 -10.68
CA ASP A 573 -14.47 -0.50 -11.26
C ASP A 573 -15.14 -1.40 -12.33
N GLY A 574 -16.33 -1.05 -12.83
CA GLY A 574 -17.15 -1.94 -13.66
C GLY A 574 -17.64 -3.20 -12.91
N THR A 575 -17.33 -3.31 -11.61
CA THR A 575 -17.78 -4.35 -10.69
C THR A 575 -18.60 -3.68 -9.59
N GLU A 576 -19.87 -4.08 -9.46
CA GLU A 576 -20.77 -3.54 -8.44
C GLU A 576 -20.31 -4.04 -7.06
N THR A 577 -19.48 -3.22 -6.40
CA THR A 577 -19.03 -3.47 -5.02
C THR A 577 -19.81 -2.59 -4.08
N ILE A 578 -20.40 -3.19 -3.05
CA ILE A 578 -21.15 -2.56 -1.98
C ILE A 578 -20.36 -2.71 -0.69
N ARG A 579 -20.22 -1.65 0.09
CA ARG A 579 -19.56 -1.67 1.41
C ARG A 579 -20.56 -1.28 2.50
N PHE A 580 -20.52 -1.98 3.61
CA PHE A 580 -21.38 -1.78 4.77
C PHE A 580 -20.52 -1.46 5.99
N TRP A 581 -20.82 -0.36 6.71
CA TRP A 581 -20.31 -0.12 8.06
C TRP A 581 -21.39 -0.49 9.09
N ILE A 582 -21.30 -1.71 9.59
CA ILE A 582 -22.28 -2.33 10.51
C ILE A 582 -22.05 -1.77 11.92
N ARG A 583 -23.14 -1.62 12.68
CA ARG A 583 -23.07 -1.17 14.08
C ARG A 583 -22.46 -2.28 14.93
N GLY A 584 -21.20 -2.09 15.35
CA GLY A 584 -20.57 -2.86 16.42
C GLY A 584 -21.02 -2.42 17.80
#